data_AF-A0A8J5WMP0-F1
#
_entry.id   AF-A0A8J5WMP0-F1
#
_cell.length_a   1.000
_cell.length_b   1.000
_cell.length_c   1.000
_cell.angle_alpha   90.00
_cell.angle_beta   90.00
_cell.angle_gamma   90.00
#
_symmetry.space_group_name_H-M   'P 1'
#
loop_
_entity.id
_entity.type
_entity.pdbx_description
1 polymer ?
#
loop_
_entity_poly.entity_id
_entity_poly.type
_entity_poly.pdbx_seq_one_letter_code
_entity_poly.pdbx_strand_id
1 'polypeptide(L)'
;MPGGPSRAASAPAEGSDDEVSRLLALAETDLEAGRLRAAHKHARRAARLHPASPRAALLLNALSVLVADESSHHATLLLPGSQGSPLSPSALRRHYKSLSKSLRADPDSSSPAVSSTIQEALRRAADAYAALT
;
A
#
# COMPACT_ATOMS: atom_id res chain seq x y z
N MET A 1 37.07 -41.55 0.77
CA MET A 1 36.89 -40.11 0.50
C MET A 1 35.99 -39.92 -0.71
N PRO A 2 34.71 -39.57 -0.54
CA PRO A 2 33.93 -38.99 -1.63
C PRO A 2 33.23 -37.71 -1.14
N GLY A 3 33.86 -36.56 -1.38
CA GLY A 3 33.23 -35.25 -1.20
C GLY A 3 32.90 -34.69 -2.57
N GLY A 4 31.80 -35.13 -3.19
CA GLY A 4 31.25 -34.44 -4.35
C GLY A 4 30.62 -33.12 -3.89
N PRO A 5 30.93 -31.96 -4.49
CA PRO A 5 30.16 -30.76 -4.21
C PRO A 5 28.82 -30.89 -4.92
N SER A 6 27.80 -31.28 -4.15
CA SER A 6 26.39 -31.05 -4.48
C SER A 6 26.24 -29.59 -4.88
N ARG A 7 25.88 -29.39 -6.15
CA ARG A 7 25.42 -28.12 -6.71
C ARG A 7 24.11 -27.74 -6.02
N ALA A 8 24.20 -27.14 -4.84
CA ALA A 8 23.11 -26.35 -4.28
C ALA A 8 23.06 -25.06 -5.11
N ALA A 9 22.14 -25.03 -6.07
CA ALA A 9 21.83 -23.84 -6.82
C ALA A 9 21.34 -22.77 -5.85
N SER A 10 22.21 -21.83 -5.49
CA SER A 10 21.79 -20.51 -5.07
C SER A 10 21.01 -19.92 -6.23
N ALA A 11 19.69 -19.86 -6.14
CA ALA A 11 18.86 -18.95 -6.94
C ALA A 11 18.75 -17.66 -6.11
N PRO A 12 19.53 -16.61 -6.39
CA PRO A 12 19.49 -15.38 -5.62
C PRO A 12 18.58 -14.36 -6.34
N ALA A 13 17.72 -13.68 -5.59
CA ALA A 13 16.99 -12.46 -5.96
C ALA A 13 15.89 -12.52 -7.06
N GLU A 14 16.08 -13.21 -8.19
CA GLU A 14 15.17 -13.13 -9.35
C GLU A 14 13.72 -13.56 -9.03
N GLY A 15 13.56 -14.66 -8.28
CA GLY A 15 12.23 -15.16 -7.93
C GLY A 15 11.45 -14.26 -6.95
N SER A 16 12.12 -13.33 -6.25
CA SER A 16 11.46 -12.39 -5.35
C SER A 16 10.83 -11.23 -6.11
N ASP A 17 11.54 -10.68 -7.10
CA ASP A 17 11.03 -9.56 -7.90
C ASP A 17 9.94 -10.01 -8.88
N ASP A 18 10.04 -11.22 -9.42
CA ASP A 18 8.98 -11.84 -10.21
C ASP A 18 7.71 -12.09 -9.40
N GLU A 19 7.84 -12.60 -8.16
CA GLU A 19 6.69 -12.81 -7.27
C GLU A 19 6.07 -11.49 -6.81
N VAL A 20 6.87 -10.44 -6.57
CA VAL A 20 6.37 -9.09 -6.28
C VAL A 20 5.58 -8.56 -7.47
N SER A 21 6.11 -8.67 -8.68
CA SER A 21 5.45 -8.25 -9.91
C SER A 21 4.13 -8.99 -10.11
N ARG A 22 4.13 -10.31 -9.89
CA ARG A 22 2.92 -11.15 -9.94
C ARG A 22 1.88 -10.73 -8.90
N LEU A 23 2.28 -10.44 -7.67
CA LEU A 23 1.37 -9.99 -6.62
C LEU A 23 0.77 -8.61 -6.92
N LEU A 24 1.55 -7.71 -7.51
CA LEU A 24 1.05 -6.40 -7.94
C LEU A 24 0.04 -6.55 -9.08
N ALA A 25 0.31 -7.41 -10.07
CA ALA A 25 -0.65 -7.71 -11.13
C ALA A 25 -1.96 -8.34 -10.59
N LEU A 26 -1.87 -9.25 -9.61
CA LEU A 26 -3.05 -9.79 -8.93
C LEU A 26 -3.82 -8.71 -8.17
N ALA A 27 -3.13 -7.79 -7.51
CA ALA A 27 -3.78 -6.67 -6.82
C ALA A 27 -4.53 -5.77 -7.81
N GLU A 28 -3.95 -5.49 -8.96
CA GLU A 28 -4.54 -4.66 -10.02
C GLU A 28 -5.77 -5.33 -10.64
N THR A 29 -5.68 -6.63 -10.97
CA THR A 29 -6.84 -7.39 -11.50
C THR A 29 -7.98 -7.51 -10.50
N ASP A 30 -7.68 -7.68 -9.21
CA ASP A 30 -8.70 -7.65 -8.16
C ASP A 30 -9.33 -6.28 -8.01
N LEU A 31 -8.53 -5.22 -8.14
CA LEU A 31 -8.98 -3.84 -8.06
C LEU A 31 -9.91 -3.50 -9.24
N GLU A 32 -9.55 -3.92 -10.46
CA GLU A 32 -10.40 -3.80 -11.66
C GLU A 32 -11.72 -4.55 -11.50
N ALA A 33 -11.71 -5.67 -10.78
CA ALA A 33 -12.91 -6.43 -10.45
C ALA A 33 -13.65 -5.93 -9.20
N GLY A 34 -13.24 -4.79 -8.61
CA GLY A 34 -13.88 -4.19 -7.43
C GLY A 34 -13.62 -4.94 -6.12
N ARG A 35 -12.70 -5.91 -6.08
CA ARG A 35 -12.38 -6.75 -4.92
C ARG A 35 -11.32 -6.10 -4.03
N LEU A 36 -11.63 -4.94 -3.43
CA LEU A 36 -10.70 -4.12 -2.63
C LEU A 36 -9.97 -4.90 -1.52
N ARG A 37 -10.66 -5.80 -0.80
CA ARG A 37 -10.05 -6.59 0.28
C ARG A 37 -9.07 -7.64 -0.24
N ALA A 38 -9.30 -8.19 -1.43
CA ALA A 38 -8.38 -9.15 -2.04
C ALA A 38 -7.15 -8.42 -2.59
N ALA A 39 -7.38 -7.32 -3.31
CA ALA A 39 -6.31 -6.42 -3.78
C ALA A 39 -5.41 -5.97 -2.62
N HIS A 40 -5.99 -5.57 -1.48
CA HIS A 40 -5.23 -5.16 -0.30
C HIS A 40 -4.34 -6.28 0.25
N LYS A 41 -4.82 -7.53 0.29
CA LYS A 41 -4.01 -8.68 0.72
C LYS A 41 -2.80 -8.89 -0.19
N HIS A 42 -2.99 -8.79 -1.50
CA HIS A 42 -1.92 -8.95 -2.48
C HIS A 42 -0.89 -7.81 -2.39
N ALA A 43 -1.35 -6.55 -2.33
CA ALA A 43 -0.48 -5.39 -2.14
C ALA A 43 0.30 -5.45 -0.82
N ARG A 44 -0.34 -5.88 0.28
CA ARG A 44 0.33 -6.07 1.57
C ARG A 44 1.41 -7.14 1.53
N ARG A 45 1.17 -8.23 0.80
CA ARG A 45 2.16 -9.29 0.62
C ARG A 45 3.34 -8.80 -0.23
N ALA A 46 3.07 -8.08 -1.33
CA ALA A 46 4.10 -7.47 -2.17
C ALA A 46 4.99 -6.51 -1.37
N ALA A 47 4.38 -5.60 -0.58
CA ALA A 47 5.13 -4.64 0.23
C ALA A 47 5.95 -5.29 1.36
N ARG A 48 5.55 -6.46 1.86
CA ARG A 48 6.32 -7.24 2.83
C ARG A 48 7.51 -7.96 2.19
N LEU A 49 7.34 -8.45 0.96
CA LEU A 49 8.40 -9.11 0.22
C LEU A 49 9.46 -8.12 -0.27
N HIS A 50 9.02 -6.95 -0.75
CA HIS A 50 9.94 -5.90 -1.19
C HIS A 50 9.53 -4.52 -0.63
N PRO A 51 9.96 -4.19 0.60
CA PRO A 51 9.62 -2.93 1.26
C PRO A 51 10.13 -1.69 0.53
N ALA A 52 11.17 -1.84 -0.29
CA ALA A 52 11.72 -0.76 -1.10
C ALA A 52 10.95 -0.53 -2.42
N SER A 53 9.90 -1.31 -2.71
CA SER A 53 9.12 -1.16 -3.95
C SER A 53 8.18 0.03 -3.82
N PRO A 54 8.37 1.12 -4.60
CA PRO A 54 7.51 2.29 -4.52
C PRO A 54 6.08 1.95 -4.95
N ARG A 55 5.91 1.08 -5.95
CA ARG A 55 4.61 0.61 -6.44
C ARG A 55 3.85 -0.18 -5.38
N ALA A 56 4.54 -1.08 -4.68
CA ALA A 56 3.91 -1.87 -3.63
C ALA A 56 3.49 -1.00 -2.43
N ALA A 57 4.33 -0.07 -2.02
CA ALA A 57 4.01 0.88 -0.96
C ALA A 57 2.82 1.78 -1.33
N LEU A 58 2.80 2.29 -2.56
CA LEU A 58 1.71 3.13 -3.07
C LEU A 58 0.37 2.38 -3.10
N LEU A 59 0.33 1.18 -3.70
CA LEU A 59 -0.89 0.38 -3.77
C LEU A 59 -1.38 -0.01 -2.38
N LEU A 60 -0.47 -0.40 -1.50
CA LEU A 60 -0.82 -0.72 -0.11
C LEU A 60 -1.45 0.49 0.59
N ASN A 61 -0.88 1.69 0.45
CA ASN A 61 -1.42 2.89 1.07
C ASN A 61 -2.80 3.23 0.52
N ALA A 62 -2.97 3.28 -0.81
CA ALA A 62 -4.25 3.59 -1.44
C ALA A 62 -5.34 2.58 -1.02
N LEU A 63 -5.05 1.28 -1.09
CA LEU A 63 -6.00 0.24 -0.70
C LEU A 63 -6.27 0.24 0.81
N SER A 64 -5.30 0.58 1.65
CA SER A 64 -5.54 0.68 3.10
C SER A 64 -6.50 1.81 3.43
N VAL A 65 -6.43 2.94 2.72
CA VAL A 65 -7.38 4.06 2.86
C VAL A 65 -8.77 3.64 2.40
N LEU A 66 -8.90 2.90 1.29
CA LEU A 66 -10.20 2.47 0.77
C LEU A 66 -10.85 1.34 1.57
N VAL A 67 -10.05 0.45 2.17
CA VAL A 67 -10.54 -0.65 3.01
C VAL A 67 -10.82 -0.20 4.45
N ALA A 68 -10.29 0.97 4.86
CA ALA A 68 -10.59 1.55 6.15
C ALA A 68 -12.09 1.79 6.32
N ASP A 69 -12.55 1.64 7.56
CA ASP A 69 -13.93 1.92 7.93
C ASP A 69 -14.24 3.41 7.71
N GLU A 70 -15.27 3.69 6.93
CA GLU A 70 -15.70 5.06 6.61
C GLU A 70 -16.16 5.83 7.86
N SER A 71 -16.60 5.12 8.90
CA SER A 71 -16.93 5.73 10.19
C SER A 71 -15.71 6.15 11.01
N SER A 72 -14.51 5.70 10.62
CA SER A 72 -13.26 5.99 11.31
C SER A 72 -12.32 6.82 10.44
N HIS A 73 -12.39 8.15 10.62
CA HIS A 73 -11.45 9.08 9.99
C HIS A 73 -9.99 8.81 10.40
N HIS A 74 -9.77 8.31 11.62
CA HIS A 74 -8.45 7.88 12.07
C HIS A 74 -7.92 6.68 11.28
N ALA A 75 -8.75 5.67 11.02
CA ALA A 75 -8.37 4.52 10.22
C ALA A 75 -8.12 4.92 8.75
N THR A 76 -8.95 5.82 8.22
CA THR A 76 -8.83 6.34 6.84
C THR A 76 -7.51 7.08 6.65
N LEU A 77 -7.07 7.86 7.63
CA LEU A 77 -5.76 8.53 7.60
C LEU A 77 -4.59 7.62 7.96
N LEU A 78 -4.80 6.31 8.16
CA LEU A 78 -3.79 5.34 8.56
C LEU A 78 -3.06 5.75 9.86
N LEU A 79 -3.77 6.43 10.76
CA LEU A 79 -3.22 6.87 12.03
C LEU A 79 -3.13 5.69 13.00
N PRO A 80 -2.05 5.58 13.79
CA PRO A 80 -2.00 4.59 14.86
C PRO A 80 -3.15 4.84 15.83
N GLY A 81 -3.91 3.79 16.13
CA GLY A 81 -5.11 3.86 16.97
C GLY A 81 -4.81 4.58 18.29
N SER A 82 -5.64 5.56 18.64
CA SER A 82 -5.44 6.46 19.79
C SER A 82 -5.60 5.72 21.12
N GLN A 83 -4.58 4.97 21.53
CA GLN A 83 -4.50 4.32 22.84
C GLN A 83 -3.90 5.25 23.91
N GLY A 84 -4.14 6.57 23.86
CA GLY A 84 -3.71 7.41 24.99
C GLY A 84 -3.81 8.93 24.84
N SER A 85 -3.66 9.50 23.64
CA SER A 85 -3.73 10.96 23.46
C SER A 85 -4.27 11.37 22.09
N PRO A 86 -5.15 12.39 22.01
CA PRO A 86 -5.51 12.99 20.74
C PRO A 86 -4.25 13.53 20.05
N LEU A 87 -4.10 13.22 18.76
CA LEU A 87 -2.99 13.72 17.96
C LEU A 87 -3.03 15.25 17.95
N SER A 88 -1.88 15.89 18.17
CA SER A 88 -1.77 17.34 18.01
C SER A 88 -2.18 17.74 16.57
N PRO A 89 -2.84 18.90 16.37
CA PRO A 89 -3.22 19.38 15.03
C PRO A 89 -2.03 19.45 14.05
N SER A 90 -0.84 19.77 14.57
CA SER A 90 0.40 19.81 13.78
C SER A 90 0.85 18.41 13.32
N ALA A 91 0.71 17.40 14.18
CA ALA A 91 1.00 16.00 13.87
C ALA A 91 0.03 15.45 12.84
N LEU A 92 -1.27 15.76 12.99
CA LEU A 92 -2.31 15.40 12.02
C LEU A 92 -2.02 15.99 10.64
N ARG A 93 -1.75 17.31 10.57
CA ARG A 93 -1.40 17.98 9.31
C ARG A 93 -0.15 17.41 8.66
N ARG A 94 0.88 17.10 9.45
CA ARG A 94 2.12 16.46 8.95
C ARG A 94 1.82 15.08 8.39
N HIS A 95 0.98 14.29 9.06
CA HIS A 95 0.60 12.96 8.61
C HIS A 95 -0.17 13.00 7.30
N TYR A 96 -1.22 13.83 7.23
CA TYR A 96 -2.01 14.02 6.01
C TYR A 96 -1.13 14.44 4.82
N LYS A 97 -0.21 15.40 5.02
CA LYS A 97 0.73 15.82 3.97
C LYS A 97 1.66 14.68 3.52
N SER A 98 2.16 13.87 4.46
CA SER A 98 3.00 12.72 4.16
C SER A 98 2.25 11.65 3.36
N LEU A 99 1.02 11.33 3.78
CA LEU A 99 0.15 10.38 3.11
C LEU A 99 -0.20 10.85 1.68
N SER A 100 -0.62 12.10 1.53
CA SER A 100 -0.93 12.71 0.24
C SER A 100 0.28 12.70 -0.70
N LYS A 101 1.49 12.97 -0.17
CA LYS A 101 2.73 12.89 -0.94
C LYS A 101 3.01 11.46 -1.39
N SER A 102 2.80 10.46 -0.53
CA SER A 102 2.99 9.05 -0.88
C SER A 102 1.99 8.55 -1.93
N LEU A 103 0.74 9.01 -1.87
CA LEU A 103 -0.30 8.62 -2.85
C LEU A 103 -0.06 9.27 -4.22
N ARG A 104 0.56 10.45 -4.25
CA ARG A 104 0.94 11.16 -5.50
C ARG A 104 2.31 10.74 -6.04
N ALA A 105 3.00 9.80 -5.38
CA ALA A 105 4.22 9.25 -5.96
C ALA A 105 3.84 8.58 -7.28
N ASP A 106 4.48 8.94 -8.38
CA ASP A 106 4.06 8.43 -9.69
C ASP A 106 4.49 6.97 -9.83
N PRO A 107 3.55 6.02 -9.97
CA PRO A 107 3.89 4.66 -10.33
C PRO A 107 4.03 4.61 -11.85
N ASP A 108 5.28 4.71 -12.34
CA ASP A 108 5.64 4.54 -13.75
C ASP A 108 4.78 3.43 -14.39
N SER A 109 3.84 3.81 -15.24
CA SER A 109 2.85 2.93 -15.89
C SER A 109 1.80 2.28 -14.96
N SER A 110 0.79 3.04 -14.53
CA SER A 110 -0.37 2.50 -13.78
C SER A 110 -1.66 2.45 -14.59
N SER A 111 -2.44 1.39 -14.35
CA SER A 111 -3.73 1.18 -14.99
C SER A 111 -4.73 2.29 -14.60
N PRO A 112 -5.75 2.58 -15.43
CA PRO A 112 -6.75 3.59 -15.11
C PRO A 112 -7.49 3.28 -13.79
N ALA A 113 -7.64 2.00 -13.45
CA ALA A 113 -8.27 1.57 -12.20
C ALA A 113 -7.39 1.93 -10.99
N VAL A 114 -6.07 1.72 -11.07
CA VAL A 114 -5.12 2.15 -10.04
C VAL A 114 -5.15 3.67 -9.89
N SER A 115 -5.11 4.41 -10.99
CA SER A 115 -5.21 5.88 -10.97
C SER A 115 -6.49 6.36 -10.30
N SER A 116 -7.65 5.77 -10.65
CA SER A 116 -8.93 6.08 -10.02
C SER A 116 -8.92 5.77 -8.51
N THR A 117 -8.32 4.64 -8.12
CA THR A 117 -8.17 4.22 -6.72
C THR A 117 -7.32 5.19 -5.92
N ILE A 118 -6.22 5.67 -6.49
CA ILE A 118 -5.36 6.69 -5.87
C ILE A 118 -6.14 7.99 -5.67
N GLN A 119 -6.89 8.45 -6.67
CA GLN A 119 -7.69 9.67 -6.58
C GLN A 119 -8.78 9.55 -5.52
N GLU A 120 -9.48 8.42 -5.47
CA GLU A 120 -10.49 8.17 -4.45
C GLU A 120 -9.88 8.07 -3.05
N ALA A 121 -8.71 7.43 -2.91
CA ALA A 121 -7.97 7.41 -1.65
C ALA A 121 -7.55 8.82 -1.21
N LEU A 122 -7.08 9.66 -2.14
CA LEU A 122 -6.75 11.06 -1.85
C LEU A 122 -7.98 11.85 -1.40
N ARG A 123 -9.13 11.64 -2.05
CA ARG A 123 -10.40 12.26 -1.69
C ARG A 123 -10.82 11.86 -0.27
N ARG A 124 -10.87 10.56 0.02
CA ARG A 124 -11.22 10.06 1.36
C ARG A 124 -10.26 10.55 2.44
N ALA A 125 -8.96 10.62 2.14
CA ALA A 125 -7.98 11.17 3.07
C ALA A 125 -8.19 12.67 3.32
N ALA A 126 -8.58 13.45 2.30
CA ALA A 126 -8.90 14.87 2.45
C ALA A 126 -10.18 15.07 3.28
N ASP A 127 -11.22 14.28 3.02
CA ASP A 127 -12.49 14.33 3.76
C ASP A 127 -12.27 13.94 5.24
N ALA A 128 -11.49 12.89 5.50
CA ALA A 128 -11.13 12.48 6.85
C ALA A 128 -10.26 13.52 7.59
N TYR A 129 -9.35 14.19 6.88
CA TYR A 129 -8.57 15.29 7.44
C TYR A 129 -9.49 16.48 7.81
N ALA A 130 -10.39 16.88 6.92
CA ALA A 130 -11.35 17.96 7.18
C ALA A 130 -12.29 17.66 8.35
N ALA A 131 -12.67 16.40 8.56
CA ALA A 131 -13.51 16.01 9.70
C ALA A 131 -12.78 16.03 11.05
N LEU A 132 -11.44 16.02 11.05
CA LEU A 132 -10.60 15.98 12.26
C LEU A 132 -9.92 17.33 12.58
N THR A 133 -10.09 18.34 11.72
CA THR A 133 -9.56 19.71 11.90
C THR A 133 -10.65 20.71 12.20
#